data_AF-A0AAE1NDC4-F1
#
_entry.id   AF-A0AAE1NDC4-F1
#
_cell.length_a   1.000
_cell.length_b   1.000
_cell.length_c   1.000
_cell.angle_alpha   90.00
_cell.angle_beta   90.00
_cell.angle_gamma   90.00
#
_symmetry.space_group_name_H-M   'P 1'
#
loop_
_entity.id
_entity.type
_entity.pdbx_description
1 polymer ?
#
loop_
_entity_poly.entity_id
_entity_poly.type
_entity_poly.pdbx_seq_one_letter_code
_entity_poly.pdbx_strand_id
1 'polypeptide(L)'
;MGGLLDMVKVMAFSTTEGKVAVHCHAGLGRTGVLVSCYLVYALRVRANDAIRYVRHKRPGAVQTTSQIQVVQEFEQFILPQLYVFCNREFVKDKRNPEFSLQQYLHRQRTVLHGYEARTLRNIPKLIYMVCERLLRLCGCGGSTAPPHLLAPLEISYAVGTPSFTSYFLSAQFDHETRVSYSAPQSLGSPSLSASIMSQRSDPSERNIDSLLNDGIREEELSENLCYQELASQSDLRRLATTQNNRKTLLPKDVYEALLVDHSVLDIEFKKQLKAYRIDLNLKQSAWDKLHTESNPELLTGLLFTWLEHLKTPMLGVDALSYIVLASSKPEVCLRKLDKEVRYTLEYLLRFVSRLQPFTRVQQEAVMRRLVASFTQQAVPVRGTLLPAGKGYNKLREGTLRKVMEFVTRLFDLVYLESRSGSAVSVTSGSSTTNTDYTARVTPPGQVLTPPPADEGDEGITHHHLHHHHHHHHREEEEEVEEDGGEEEEVEEGEGEEIA
;
A
#
# COMPACT_ATOMS: atom_id res chain seq x y z
N MET A 1 3.74 17.29 -17.17
CA MET A 1 3.81 16.09 -16.31
C MET A 1 2.47 15.60 -15.77
N GLY A 2 1.54 16.46 -15.28
CA GLY A 2 0.24 16.01 -14.73
C GLY A 2 -0.54 15.02 -15.63
N GLY A 3 -0.81 15.37 -16.88
CA GLY A 3 -1.55 14.49 -17.79
C GLY A 3 -0.85 13.15 -18.11
N LEU A 4 0.49 13.10 -18.08
CA LEU A 4 1.24 11.85 -18.25
C LEU A 4 1.09 10.95 -17.02
N LEU A 5 1.15 11.53 -15.82
CA LEU A 5 0.90 10.80 -14.57
C LEU A 5 -0.54 10.26 -14.53
N ASP A 6 -1.53 11.00 -15.01
CA ASP A 6 -2.92 10.53 -15.06
C ASP A 6 -3.06 9.30 -15.97
N MET A 7 -2.45 9.32 -17.15
CA MET A 7 -2.42 8.14 -18.04
C MET A 7 -1.71 6.93 -17.38
N VAL A 8 -0.59 7.17 -16.70
CA VAL A 8 0.13 6.11 -15.97
C VAL A 8 -0.70 5.53 -14.82
N LYS A 9 -1.43 6.36 -14.08
CA LYS A 9 -2.36 5.92 -13.02
C LYS A 9 -3.52 5.11 -13.57
N VAL A 10 -4.06 5.50 -14.73
CA VAL A 10 -5.08 4.70 -15.44
C VAL A 10 -4.50 3.35 -15.82
N MET A 11 -3.29 3.30 -16.38
CA MET A 11 -2.63 2.01 -16.68
C MET A 11 -2.44 1.16 -15.42
N ALA A 12 -1.94 1.76 -14.33
CA ALA A 12 -1.72 1.04 -13.07
C ALA A 12 -2.99 0.44 -12.49
N PHE A 13 -4.12 1.16 -12.57
CA PHE A 13 -5.42 0.59 -12.23
C PHE A 13 -5.83 -0.50 -13.23
N SER A 14 -5.81 -0.23 -14.54
CA SER A 14 -6.28 -1.20 -15.54
C SER A 14 -5.48 -2.51 -15.52
N THR A 15 -4.21 -2.50 -15.12
CA THR A 15 -3.40 -3.72 -14.95
C THR A 15 -3.84 -4.61 -13.79
N THR A 16 -4.60 -4.10 -12.80
CA THR A 16 -5.20 -4.94 -11.75
C THR A 16 -6.47 -5.63 -12.24
N GLU A 17 -7.15 -5.04 -13.22
CA GLU A 17 -8.40 -5.57 -13.78
C GLU A 17 -8.16 -6.55 -14.94
N GLY A 18 -6.96 -6.54 -15.55
CA GLY A 18 -6.61 -7.47 -16.61
C GLY A 18 -5.45 -7.01 -17.48
N LYS A 19 -5.37 -7.56 -18.69
CA LYS A 19 -4.34 -7.21 -19.68
C LYS A 19 -4.68 -5.86 -20.32
N VAL A 20 -3.67 -4.98 -20.44
CA VAL A 20 -3.82 -3.65 -21.04
C VAL A 20 -3.04 -3.59 -22.34
N ALA A 21 -3.69 -3.18 -23.43
CA ALA A 21 -3.04 -2.88 -24.69
C ALA A 21 -2.85 -1.36 -24.84
N VAL A 22 -1.61 -0.93 -25.10
CA VAL A 22 -1.27 0.47 -25.36
C VAL A 22 -0.77 0.59 -26.79
N HIS A 23 -1.37 1.47 -27.59
CA HIS A 23 -0.96 1.65 -28.98
C HIS A 23 -0.95 3.13 -29.39
N CYS A 24 -0.17 3.41 -30.42
CA CYS A 24 -0.25 4.66 -31.19
C CYS A 24 -0.43 4.26 -32.66
N HIS A 25 0.00 5.09 -33.61
CA HIS A 25 -0.08 4.71 -35.02
C HIS A 25 0.85 3.55 -35.38
N ALA A 26 2.13 3.64 -35.01
CA ALA A 26 3.13 2.60 -35.28
C ALA A 26 3.47 1.72 -34.06
N GLY A 27 2.99 2.10 -32.86
CA GLY A 27 3.27 1.38 -31.61
C GLY A 27 4.72 1.49 -31.11
N LEU A 28 5.54 2.42 -31.61
CA LEU A 28 6.97 2.53 -31.28
C LEU A 28 7.29 3.75 -30.39
N GLY A 29 7.00 4.97 -30.86
CA GLY A 29 7.33 6.21 -30.14
C GLY A 29 6.48 6.44 -28.88
N ARG A 30 5.28 7.03 -29.04
CA ARG A 30 4.38 7.38 -27.91
C ARG A 30 4.03 6.19 -27.01
N THR A 31 3.86 5.00 -27.61
CA THR A 31 3.61 3.76 -26.88
C THR A 31 4.79 3.40 -25.99
N GLY A 32 6.01 3.39 -26.53
CA GLY A 32 7.22 3.10 -25.76
C GLY A 32 7.45 4.09 -24.61
N VAL A 33 7.19 5.38 -24.85
CA VAL A 33 7.30 6.42 -23.81
C VAL A 33 6.33 6.16 -22.65
N LEU A 34 5.05 5.94 -22.96
CA LEU A 34 4.04 5.75 -21.93
C LEU A 34 4.29 4.46 -21.12
N VAL A 35 4.65 3.36 -21.79
CA VAL A 35 5.02 2.10 -21.11
C VAL A 35 6.26 2.28 -20.24
N SER A 36 7.29 3.01 -20.73
CA SER A 36 8.49 3.28 -19.93
C SER A 36 8.16 4.11 -18.69
N CYS A 37 7.34 5.16 -18.81
CA CYS A 37 6.88 5.96 -17.67
C CYS A 37 6.06 5.12 -16.68
N TYR A 38 5.22 4.21 -17.18
CA TYR A 38 4.50 3.27 -16.33
C TYR A 38 5.47 2.37 -15.54
N LEU A 39 6.52 1.83 -16.15
CA LEU A 39 7.51 1.01 -15.45
C LEU A 39 8.28 1.80 -14.40
N VAL A 40 8.71 3.04 -14.71
CA VAL A 40 9.33 3.94 -13.72
C VAL A 40 8.41 4.14 -12.51
N TYR A 41 7.11 4.37 -12.74
CA TYR A 41 6.13 4.54 -11.68
C TYR A 41 5.87 3.26 -10.89
N ALA A 42 5.62 2.14 -11.58
CA ALA A 42 5.14 0.89 -10.99
C ALA A 42 6.27 0.08 -10.33
N LEU A 43 7.49 0.12 -10.89
CA LEU A 43 8.64 -0.63 -10.39
C LEU A 43 9.66 0.25 -9.65
N ARG A 44 9.49 1.58 -9.68
CA ARG A 44 10.41 2.56 -9.07
C ARG A 44 11.83 2.55 -9.64
N VAL A 45 11.95 2.13 -10.89
CA VAL A 45 13.23 2.01 -11.63
C VAL A 45 13.62 3.33 -12.29
N ARG A 46 14.87 3.42 -12.75
CA ARG A 46 15.35 4.58 -13.53
C ARG A 46 14.74 4.56 -14.94
N ALA A 47 14.63 5.73 -15.55
CA ALA A 47 14.13 5.91 -16.91
C ALA A 47 14.92 5.09 -17.92
N ASN A 48 16.25 5.09 -17.82
CA ASN A 48 17.11 4.36 -18.73
C ASN A 48 16.90 2.83 -18.62
N ASP A 49 16.70 2.31 -17.40
CA ASP A 49 16.39 0.89 -17.20
C ASP A 49 15.04 0.52 -17.82
N ALA A 50 14.02 1.38 -17.62
CA ALA A 50 12.70 1.19 -18.23
C ALA A 50 12.76 1.22 -19.76
N ILE A 51 13.48 2.17 -20.35
CA ILE A 51 13.64 2.29 -21.81
C ILE A 51 14.36 1.06 -22.37
N ARG A 52 15.47 0.64 -21.74
CA ARG A 52 16.22 -0.58 -22.14
C ARG A 52 15.34 -1.82 -22.08
N TYR A 53 14.56 -1.98 -21.01
CA TYR A 53 13.62 -3.08 -20.87
C TYR A 53 12.57 -3.08 -21.99
N VAL A 54 11.96 -1.92 -22.26
CA VAL A 54 10.94 -1.78 -23.32
C VAL A 54 11.53 -2.05 -24.70
N ARG A 55 12.72 -1.54 -25.00
CA ARG A 55 13.41 -1.78 -26.28
C ARG A 55 13.81 -3.25 -26.48
N HIS A 56 14.21 -3.92 -25.42
CA HIS A 56 14.49 -5.35 -25.48
C HIS A 56 13.20 -6.15 -25.81
N LYS A 57 12.06 -5.82 -25.19
CA LYS A 57 10.77 -6.47 -25.48
C LYS A 57 10.16 -6.05 -26.83
N ARG A 58 10.44 -4.83 -27.28
CA ARG A 58 9.96 -4.24 -28.53
C ARG A 58 11.06 -3.38 -29.18
N PRO A 59 11.88 -3.98 -30.06
CA PRO A 59 12.96 -3.25 -30.74
C PRO A 59 12.44 -2.01 -31.47
N GLY A 60 13.19 -0.91 -31.39
CA GLY A 60 12.83 0.39 -31.98
C GLY A 60 11.80 1.21 -31.20
N ALA A 61 11.37 0.78 -30.01
CA ALA A 61 10.52 1.59 -29.13
C ALA A 61 11.28 2.79 -28.52
N VAL A 62 10.58 3.91 -28.28
CA VAL A 62 11.17 5.20 -27.88
C VAL A 62 12.20 5.67 -28.93
N GLN A 63 11.72 6.39 -29.94
CA GLN A 63 12.40 6.58 -31.23
C GLN A 63 13.29 7.81 -31.30
N THR A 64 13.08 8.82 -30.43
CA THR A 64 13.78 10.11 -30.52
C THR A 64 14.40 10.50 -29.17
N THR A 65 15.43 11.35 -29.20
CA THR A 65 16.06 11.87 -27.98
C THR A 65 15.06 12.66 -27.13
N SER A 66 14.16 13.42 -27.76
CA SER A 66 13.07 14.12 -27.07
C SER A 66 12.13 13.17 -26.31
N GLN A 67 11.87 11.98 -26.84
CA GLN A 67 11.07 10.95 -26.16
C GLN A 67 11.80 10.36 -24.95
N ILE A 68 13.12 10.15 -25.04
CA ILE A 68 13.95 9.71 -23.91
C ILE A 68 13.94 10.75 -22.79
N GLN A 69 14.11 12.03 -23.14
CA GLN A 69 14.07 13.14 -22.19
C GLN A 69 12.74 13.18 -21.44
N VAL A 70 11.61 12.95 -22.11
CA VAL A 70 10.29 12.90 -21.44
C VAL A 70 10.24 11.83 -20.34
N VAL A 71 10.82 10.64 -20.56
CA VAL A 71 10.86 9.58 -19.54
C VAL A 71 11.79 9.97 -18.38
N GLN A 72 12.92 10.59 -18.68
CA GLN A 72 13.87 11.07 -17.66
C GLN A 72 13.30 12.21 -16.81
N GLU A 73 12.59 13.16 -17.42
CA GLU A 73 11.88 14.22 -16.70
C GLU A 73 10.73 13.63 -15.87
N PHE A 74 10.03 12.61 -16.38
CA PHE A 74 9.01 11.89 -15.62
C PHE A 74 9.61 11.19 -14.39
N GLU A 75 10.75 10.52 -14.53
CA GLU A 75 11.52 9.93 -13.41
C GLU A 75 11.85 10.98 -12.34
N GLN A 76 12.44 12.11 -12.74
CA GLN A 76 12.80 13.22 -11.84
C GLN A 76 11.57 13.79 -11.12
N PHE A 77 10.42 13.79 -11.77
CA PHE A 77 9.17 14.22 -11.18
C PHE A 77 8.59 13.20 -10.20
N ILE A 78 8.55 11.91 -10.55
CA ILE A 78 7.76 10.88 -9.84
C ILE A 78 8.54 10.18 -8.71
N LEU A 79 9.81 9.83 -8.91
CA LEU A 79 10.58 9.07 -7.91
C LEU A 79 10.71 9.80 -6.56
N PRO A 80 10.91 11.14 -6.51
CA PRO A 80 10.94 11.86 -5.23
C PRO A 80 9.61 11.84 -4.46
N GLN A 81 8.49 11.63 -5.16
CA GLN A 81 7.16 11.52 -4.55
C GLN A 81 6.95 10.16 -3.86
N LEU A 82 7.73 9.14 -4.25
CA LEU A 82 7.61 7.76 -3.78
C LEU A 82 8.40 7.48 -2.48
N TYR A 83 9.18 8.45 -1.99
CA TYR A 83 9.95 8.31 -0.76
C TYR A 83 9.06 8.15 0.49
N VAL A 84 9.27 7.05 1.19
CA VAL A 84 8.56 6.64 2.39
C VAL A 84 9.24 7.15 3.66
N PHE A 85 10.57 7.13 3.69
CA PHE A 85 11.41 7.63 4.78
C PHE A 85 12.33 8.75 4.27
N CYS A 86 12.66 9.73 5.11
CA CYS A 86 13.65 10.73 4.72
C CYS A 86 15.06 10.11 4.61
N ASN A 87 15.83 10.54 3.60
CA ASN A 87 17.14 9.99 3.27
C ASN A 87 18.29 10.65 4.06
N ARG A 88 18.05 11.17 5.28
CA ARG A 88 19.06 11.93 6.05
C ARG A 88 20.36 11.17 6.32
N GLU A 89 20.32 9.85 6.28
CA GLU A 89 21.51 9.00 6.46
C GLU A 89 22.43 8.95 5.21
N PHE A 90 21.99 9.49 4.06
CA PHE A 90 22.70 9.44 2.78
C PHE A 90 22.90 10.81 2.13
N VAL A 91 22.14 11.82 2.54
CA VAL A 91 22.25 13.18 1.97
C VAL A 91 23.26 13.99 2.78
N LYS A 92 24.46 14.20 2.21
CA LYS A 92 25.50 15.10 2.76
C LYS A 92 25.12 16.59 2.67
N ASP A 93 24.15 16.95 1.82
CA ASP A 93 23.68 18.33 1.67
C ASP A 93 22.61 18.68 2.73
N LYS A 94 22.88 19.73 3.53
CA LYS A 94 22.01 20.19 4.64
C LYS A 94 20.72 20.87 4.15
N ARG A 95 20.49 21.00 2.83
CA ARG A 95 19.21 21.44 2.27
C ARG A 95 18.17 20.32 2.37
N ASN A 96 17.68 20.15 3.59
CA ASN A 96 16.79 19.11 4.05
C ASN A 96 15.37 19.36 3.51
N PRO A 97 14.83 18.55 2.59
CA PRO A 97 13.40 18.62 2.28
C PRO A 97 12.63 18.28 3.55
N GLU A 98 11.76 19.19 3.98
CA GLU A 98 10.95 19.05 5.18
C GLU A 98 10.12 17.76 5.15
N PHE A 99 10.45 16.79 6.01
CA PHE A 99 9.70 15.54 6.13
C PHE A 99 8.65 15.66 7.25
N SER A 100 7.59 16.43 7.00
CA SER A 100 6.42 16.52 7.88
C SER A 100 5.32 15.54 7.44
N LEU A 101 4.35 15.29 8.33
CA LEU A 101 3.17 14.47 8.02
C LEU A 101 2.39 15.03 6.81
N GLN A 102 2.22 16.35 6.78
CA GLN A 102 1.55 17.06 5.67
C GLN A 102 2.29 16.86 4.35
N GLN A 103 3.62 17.01 4.34
CA GLN A 103 4.42 16.83 3.12
C GLN A 103 4.40 15.36 2.65
N TYR A 104 4.41 14.40 3.57
CA TYR A 104 4.24 12.98 3.22
C TYR A 104 2.88 12.73 2.57
N LEU A 105 1.79 13.18 3.19
CA LEU A 105 0.43 12.95 2.67
C LEU A 105 0.16 13.72 1.38
N HIS A 106 0.79 14.88 1.18
CA HIS A 106 0.76 15.58 -0.10
C HIS A 106 1.39 14.75 -1.23
N ARG A 107 2.62 14.24 -1.03
CA ARG A 107 3.30 13.36 -1.99
C ARG A 107 2.50 12.08 -2.25
N GLN A 108 1.99 11.45 -1.18
CA GLN A 108 1.14 10.28 -1.27
C GLN A 108 -0.09 10.53 -2.14
N ARG A 109 -0.75 11.68 -1.98
CA ARG A 109 -1.92 12.06 -2.80
C ARG A 109 -1.58 12.22 -4.27
N THR A 110 -0.36 12.69 -4.58
CA THR A 110 0.16 12.75 -5.95
C THR A 110 0.38 11.37 -6.54
N VAL A 111 0.87 10.40 -5.77
CA VAL A 111 1.21 9.06 -6.29
C VAL A 111 -0.01 8.14 -6.35
N LEU A 112 -0.78 8.05 -5.27
CA LEU A 112 -1.87 7.07 -5.18
C LEU A 112 -2.98 7.34 -6.22
N HIS A 113 -3.69 6.28 -6.60
CA HIS A 113 -4.89 6.34 -7.44
C HIS A 113 -5.97 5.37 -6.97
N GLY A 114 -7.11 5.37 -7.65
CA GLY A 114 -8.21 4.44 -7.41
C GLY A 114 -8.75 4.48 -5.97
N TYR A 115 -9.16 3.33 -5.47
CA TYR A 115 -9.72 3.21 -4.12
C TYR A 115 -8.66 3.38 -3.02
N GLU A 116 -7.39 3.03 -3.31
CA GLU A 116 -6.28 3.27 -2.39
C GLU A 116 -6.11 4.77 -2.08
N ALA A 117 -6.13 5.64 -3.11
CA ALA A 117 -6.06 7.09 -2.92
C ALA A 117 -7.23 7.67 -2.12
N ARG A 118 -8.44 7.12 -2.32
CA ARG A 118 -9.64 7.54 -1.59
C ARG A 118 -9.52 7.16 -0.11
N THR A 119 -9.05 5.94 0.15
CA THR A 119 -9.02 5.35 1.48
C THR A 119 -7.88 5.88 2.33
N LEU A 120 -6.71 6.04 1.73
CA LEU A 120 -5.52 6.53 2.41
C LEU A 120 -5.35 8.05 2.23
N ARG A 121 -6.42 8.78 1.90
CA ARG A 121 -6.35 10.22 1.60
C ARG A 121 -5.70 11.05 2.70
N ASN A 122 -5.96 10.68 3.95
CA ASN A 122 -5.50 11.39 5.16
C ASN A 122 -4.70 10.47 6.11
N ILE A 123 -4.42 9.22 5.72
CA ILE A 123 -3.74 8.23 6.55
C ILE A 123 -2.46 7.78 5.83
N PRO A 124 -1.29 7.84 6.46
CA PRO A 124 -0.05 7.38 5.84
C PRO A 124 -0.12 5.91 5.44
N LYS A 125 0.18 5.59 4.18
CA LYS A 125 0.12 4.22 3.64
C LYS A 125 1.01 3.26 4.43
N LEU A 126 2.21 3.69 4.82
CA LEU A 126 3.09 2.86 5.63
C LEU A 126 2.44 2.49 6.98
N ILE A 127 1.89 3.48 7.70
CA ILE A 127 1.21 3.24 8.98
C ILE A 127 0.08 2.24 8.80
N TYR A 128 -0.74 2.45 7.77
CA TYR A 128 -1.84 1.54 7.45
C TYR A 128 -1.35 0.10 7.24
N MET A 129 -0.40 -0.08 6.32
CA MET A 129 0.12 -1.40 5.95
C MET A 129 0.74 -2.14 7.14
N VAL A 130 1.53 -1.45 7.96
CA VAL A 130 2.15 -2.04 9.16
C VAL A 130 1.10 -2.44 10.19
N CYS A 131 0.16 -1.55 10.51
CA CYS A 131 -0.91 -1.82 11.47
C CYS A 131 -1.79 -3.01 11.03
N GLU A 132 -2.22 -3.05 9.77
CA GLU A 132 -3.02 -4.16 9.24
C GLU A 132 -2.21 -5.47 9.21
N ARG A 133 -0.91 -5.42 8.96
CA ARG A 133 -0.05 -6.62 9.04
C ARG A 133 0.06 -7.14 10.46
N LEU A 134 0.29 -6.26 11.44
CA LEU A 134 0.33 -6.64 12.87
C LEU A 134 -1.01 -7.25 13.33
N LEU A 135 -2.14 -6.69 12.91
CA LEU A 135 -3.46 -7.26 13.21
C LEU A 135 -3.65 -8.67 12.62
N ARG A 136 -3.19 -8.90 11.38
CA ARG A 136 -3.21 -10.23 10.77
C ARG A 136 -2.35 -11.23 11.56
N LEU A 137 -1.16 -10.83 12.00
CA LEU A 137 -0.27 -11.68 12.80
C LEU A 137 -0.85 -12.01 14.19
N CYS A 138 -1.61 -11.09 14.80
CA CYS A 138 -2.36 -11.33 16.03
C CYS A 138 -3.58 -12.25 15.87
N GLY A 139 -3.94 -12.65 14.64
CA GLY A 139 -5.17 -13.42 14.39
C GLY A 139 -6.46 -12.59 14.48
N CYS A 140 -6.38 -11.25 14.53
CA CYS A 140 -7.55 -10.37 14.64
C CYS A 140 -8.35 -10.25 13.33
N GLY A 141 -7.91 -10.90 12.25
CA GLY A 141 -8.46 -10.77 10.89
C GLY A 141 -9.62 -11.70 10.52
N GLY A 142 -10.27 -12.37 11.48
CA GLY A 142 -11.29 -13.40 11.23
C GLY A 142 -12.70 -13.10 11.75
N SER A 143 -13.00 -11.89 12.20
CA SER A 143 -14.29 -11.61 12.86
C SER A 143 -15.41 -11.39 11.84
N THR A 144 -16.53 -12.10 12.03
CA THR A 144 -17.82 -12.00 11.31
C THR A 144 -18.55 -10.66 11.51
N ALA A 145 -17.83 -9.62 11.95
CA ALA A 145 -18.35 -8.27 12.04
C ALA A 145 -18.59 -7.70 10.64
N PRO A 146 -19.56 -6.78 10.48
CA PRO A 146 -19.73 -6.04 9.24
C PRO A 146 -18.38 -5.46 8.75
N PRO A 147 -18.13 -5.39 7.42
CA PRO A 147 -16.84 -5.00 6.84
C PRO A 147 -16.25 -3.68 7.36
N HIS A 148 -17.09 -2.82 7.93
CA HIS A 148 -16.75 -1.50 8.44
C HIS A 148 -16.31 -1.45 9.92
N LEU A 149 -16.44 -2.56 10.68
CA LEU A 149 -16.19 -2.51 12.13
C LEU A 149 -14.94 -3.26 12.58
N LEU A 150 -14.65 -4.47 12.08
CA LEU A 150 -13.50 -5.26 12.61
C LEU A 150 -12.89 -6.27 11.61
N ALA A 151 -13.26 -6.27 10.32
CA ALA A 151 -12.59 -7.10 9.32
C ALA A 151 -11.18 -6.56 9.01
N PRO A 152 -10.22 -7.37 8.52
CA PRO A 152 -9.05 -6.82 7.85
C PRO A 152 -9.58 -5.85 6.80
N LEU A 153 -9.20 -4.59 6.89
CA LEU A 153 -9.55 -3.64 5.84
C LEU A 153 -8.68 -4.01 4.65
N GLU A 154 -9.09 -5.01 3.89
CA GLU A 154 -8.67 -5.05 2.51
C GLU A 154 -9.38 -3.89 1.82
N ILE A 155 -8.57 -3.13 1.10
CA ILE A 155 -9.01 -1.99 0.31
C ILE A 155 -10.02 -2.55 -0.70
N SER A 156 -11.33 -2.39 -0.41
CA SER A 156 -12.40 -2.91 -1.27
C SER A 156 -12.54 -2.00 -2.48
N TYR A 157 -12.21 -2.51 -3.67
CA TYR A 157 -12.32 -1.73 -4.91
C TYR A 157 -13.76 -1.69 -5.48
N ALA A 158 -14.76 -2.13 -4.71
CA ALA A 158 -16.16 -2.12 -5.14
C ALA A 158 -16.67 -0.69 -5.38
N VAL A 159 -17.32 -0.46 -6.51
CA VAL A 159 -17.88 0.85 -6.86
C VAL A 159 -19.05 1.18 -5.94
N GLY A 160 -19.04 2.38 -5.36
CA GLY A 160 -20.11 2.87 -4.48
C GLY A 160 -19.91 2.63 -2.99
N THR A 161 -18.93 1.82 -2.58
CA THR A 161 -18.61 1.67 -1.15
C THR A 161 -17.96 2.95 -0.60
N PRO A 162 -18.43 3.47 0.55
CA PRO A 162 -17.76 4.56 1.22
C PRO A 162 -16.42 4.07 1.80
N SER A 163 -15.41 4.95 1.78
CA SER A 163 -14.13 4.64 2.45
C SER A 163 -14.37 4.46 3.94
N PHE A 164 -13.67 3.53 4.60
CA PHE A 164 -13.79 3.34 6.05
C PHE A 164 -13.54 4.64 6.85
N THR A 165 -12.74 5.56 6.30
CA THR A 165 -12.46 6.86 6.91
C THR A 165 -13.67 7.78 6.97
N SER A 166 -14.75 7.52 6.20
CA SER A 166 -16.00 8.30 6.31
C SER A 166 -16.74 8.05 7.62
N TYR A 167 -16.45 6.94 8.30
CA TYR A 167 -17.03 6.60 9.60
C TYR A 167 -16.23 7.17 10.77
N PHE A 168 -15.19 7.95 10.50
CA PHE A 168 -14.38 8.57 11.54
C PHE A 168 -15.11 9.76 12.15
N LEU A 169 -14.90 10.00 13.44
CA LEU A 169 -15.30 11.26 14.09
C LEU A 169 -14.69 12.45 13.33
N SER A 170 -13.44 12.28 12.89
CA SER A 170 -12.73 13.26 12.06
C SER A 170 -13.43 13.62 10.75
N ALA A 171 -14.25 12.73 10.18
CA ALA A 171 -14.97 12.98 8.94
C ALA A 171 -16.23 13.84 9.15
N GLN A 172 -16.86 13.75 10.31
CA GLN A 172 -18.03 14.57 10.66
C GLN A 172 -17.70 16.07 10.56
N PHE A 173 -16.50 16.47 10.99
CA PHE A 173 -16.04 17.86 10.93
C PHE A 173 -15.75 18.37 9.51
N ASP A 174 -15.43 17.49 8.58
CA ASP A 174 -15.21 17.86 7.17
C ASP A 174 -16.53 18.18 6.47
N HIS A 175 -17.65 17.59 6.91
CA HIS A 175 -18.98 17.87 6.37
C HIS A 175 -19.51 19.24 6.85
N GLU A 176 -19.29 19.59 8.13
CA GLU A 176 -19.67 20.91 8.70
C GLU A 176 -18.97 22.08 8.00
N THR A 177 -17.70 21.91 7.62
CA THR A 177 -16.91 22.91 6.89
C THR A 177 -17.30 23.01 5.41
N ARG A 178 -17.97 22.01 4.84
CA ARG A 178 -18.50 22.07 3.46
C ARG A 178 -19.84 22.80 3.36
N VAL A 179 -20.67 22.76 4.40
CA VAL A 179 -21.96 23.48 4.44
C VAL A 179 -21.78 25.00 4.50
N SER A 180 -20.58 25.49 4.83
CA SER A 180 -20.25 26.92 4.96
C SER A 180 -19.63 27.57 3.71
N TYR A 181 -19.36 26.80 2.65
CA TYR A 181 -18.84 27.34 1.38
C TYR A 181 -19.82 27.07 0.24
N SER A 182 -20.46 28.14 -0.25
CA SER A 182 -21.15 28.15 -1.54
C SER A 182 -20.19 27.69 -2.64
N ALA A 183 -20.71 26.87 -3.55
CA ALA A 183 -19.99 26.15 -4.60
C ALA A 183 -18.92 27.01 -5.33
N PRO A 184 -17.71 26.47 -5.59
CA PRO A 184 -16.80 27.08 -6.55
C PRO A 184 -17.40 26.99 -7.95
N GLN A 185 -17.39 28.11 -8.66
CA GLN A 185 -17.76 28.17 -10.07
C GLN A 185 -16.82 27.30 -10.91
N SER A 186 -17.42 26.66 -11.92
CA SER A 186 -16.80 25.83 -12.95
C SER A 186 -15.50 26.44 -13.49
N LEU A 187 -14.35 25.79 -13.20
CA LEU A 187 -13.12 26.04 -13.94
C LEU A 187 -13.19 25.29 -15.28
N GLY A 188 -13.00 26.06 -16.35
CA GLY A 188 -12.99 25.59 -17.73
C GLY A 188 -11.94 24.51 -18.02
N SER A 189 -12.23 23.76 -19.07
CA SER A 189 -11.41 22.68 -19.61
C SER A 189 -9.97 23.14 -19.89
N PRO A 190 -8.93 22.42 -19.45
CA PRO A 190 -7.59 22.70 -19.91
C PRO A 190 -7.46 22.25 -21.38
N SER A 191 -7.22 23.21 -22.28
CA SER A 191 -6.74 22.90 -23.63
C SER A 191 -5.34 22.30 -23.51
N LEU A 192 -5.21 21.00 -23.81
CA LEU A 192 -3.93 20.35 -24.02
C LEU A 192 -3.23 21.02 -25.21
N SER A 193 -2.11 21.70 -24.97
CA SER A 193 -1.18 22.08 -26.03
C SER A 193 -0.53 20.82 -26.59
N ALA A 194 -1.12 20.29 -27.66
CA ALA A 194 -0.69 19.08 -28.37
C ALA A 194 0.65 19.21 -29.14
N SER A 195 1.49 20.20 -28.83
CA SER A 195 2.62 20.57 -29.69
C SER A 195 3.98 19.98 -29.31
N ILE A 196 4.08 19.10 -28.32
CA ILE A 196 5.37 18.49 -27.93
C ILE A 196 5.50 17.02 -28.36
N MET A 197 4.42 16.37 -28.80
CA MET A 197 4.42 14.91 -29.08
C MET A 197 4.37 14.51 -30.56
N SER A 198 4.48 15.46 -31.49
CA SER A 198 4.37 15.20 -32.93
C SER A 198 5.47 15.88 -33.74
N GLN A 199 6.74 15.67 -33.37
CA GLN A 199 7.84 15.93 -34.29
C GLN A 199 8.03 14.71 -35.18
N ARG A 200 7.95 14.94 -36.50
CA ARG A 200 8.31 13.93 -37.51
C ARG A 200 9.79 13.60 -37.31
N SER A 201 10.12 12.32 -37.26
CA SER A 201 11.49 11.82 -37.16
C SER A 201 12.35 12.42 -38.28
N ASP A 202 13.37 13.20 -37.91
CA ASP A 202 14.39 13.65 -38.83
C ASP A 202 15.21 12.41 -39.27
N PRO A 203 15.46 12.17 -40.57
CA PRO A 203 16.33 11.09 -41.02
C PRO A 203 17.74 11.09 -40.39
N SER A 204 18.22 12.21 -39.84
CA SER A 204 19.49 12.28 -39.09
C SER A 204 19.43 11.62 -37.69
N GLU A 205 18.25 11.41 -37.12
CA GLU A 205 18.04 10.78 -35.79
C GLU A 205 18.03 9.24 -35.82
N ARG A 206 18.14 8.63 -37.00
CA ARG A 206 18.18 7.16 -37.14
C ARG A 206 19.44 6.51 -36.53
N ASN A 207 20.39 7.31 -36.05
CA ASN A 207 21.62 6.85 -35.40
C ASN A 207 21.62 7.00 -33.87
N ILE A 208 20.47 7.31 -33.25
CA ILE A 208 20.34 7.31 -31.77
C ILE A 208 20.63 5.91 -31.21
N ASP A 209 20.30 4.87 -31.97
CA ASP A 209 20.62 3.49 -31.64
C ASP A 209 22.13 3.30 -31.45
N SER A 210 22.95 3.76 -32.42
CA SER A 210 24.42 3.76 -32.29
C SER A 210 24.98 4.64 -31.16
N LEU A 211 24.30 5.75 -30.84
CA LEU A 211 24.66 6.66 -29.74
C LEU A 211 24.30 6.10 -28.36
N LEU A 212 23.33 5.19 -28.30
CA LEU A 212 22.90 4.51 -27.07
C LEU A 212 23.53 3.12 -26.90
N ASN A 213 24.35 2.67 -27.88
CA ASN A 213 24.94 1.34 -27.95
C ASN A 213 23.90 0.26 -27.61
N ASP A 214 22.88 0.17 -28.45
CA ASP A 214 21.71 -0.72 -28.37
C ASP A 214 22.04 -2.23 -28.47
N GLY A 215 23.32 -2.59 -28.47
CA GLY A 215 23.82 -3.93 -28.17
C GLY A 215 23.61 -4.29 -26.70
N ILE A 216 22.34 -4.38 -26.28
CA ILE A 216 21.94 -4.89 -24.97
C ILE A 216 22.43 -6.34 -24.89
N ARG A 217 23.59 -6.55 -24.27
CA ARG A 217 24.16 -7.87 -24.02
C ARG A 217 23.33 -8.58 -22.95
N GLU A 218 23.26 -9.91 -22.98
CA GLU A 218 22.49 -10.68 -21.99
C GLU A 218 22.93 -10.39 -20.54
N GLU A 219 24.22 -10.12 -20.33
CA GLU A 219 24.80 -9.71 -19.04
C GLU A 219 24.27 -8.34 -18.54
N GLU A 220 23.96 -7.39 -19.45
CA GLU A 220 23.35 -6.09 -19.10
C GLU A 220 21.86 -6.22 -18.71
N LEU A 221 21.18 -7.31 -19.09
CA LEU A 221 19.77 -7.54 -18.77
C LEU A 221 19.58 -7.96 -17.31
N SER A 222 20.49 -8.77 -16.76
CA SER A 222 20.44 -9.16 -15.34
C SER A 222 20.69 -7.99 -14.39
N GLU A 223 21.45 -6.98 -14.83
CA GLU A 223 21.72 -5.77 -14.05
C GLU A 223 20.58 -4.74 -14.14
N ASN A 224 19.71 -4.86 -15.15
CA ASN A 224 18.60 -3.93 -15.33
C ASN A 224 17.55 -4.09 -14.22
N LEU A 225 17.25 -2.96 -13.57
CA LEU A 225 16.36 -2.93 -12.40
C LEU A 225 14.93 -3.41 -12.69
N CYS A 226 14.43 -3.32 -13.93
CA CYS A 226 13.11 -3.85 -14.26
C CYS A 226 13.06 -5.37 -14.11
N TYR A 227 14.08 -6.08 -14.59
CA TYR A 227 14.13 -7.54 -14.48
C TYR A 227 14.26 -7.98 -13.02
N GLN A 228 15.14 -7.31 -12.26
CA GLN A 228 15.33 -7.58 -10.83
C GLN A 228 14.04 -7.38 -10.03
N GLU A 229 13.33 -6.26 -10.24
CA GLU A 229 12.07 -5.99 -9.53
C GLU A 229 10.95 -6.95 -9.94
N LEU A 230 10.81 -7.25 -11.23
CA LEU A 230 9.78 -8.19 -11.71
C LEU A 230 10.03 -9.61 -11.17
N ALA A 231 11.29 -10.07 -11.15
CA ALA A 231 11.67 -11.35 -10.55
C ALA A 231 11.33 -11.37 -9.05
N SER A 232 11.77 -10.33 -8.32
CA SER A 232 11.51 -10.20 -6.87
C SER A 232 10.02 -10.21 -6.52
N GLN A 233 9.18 -9.51 -7.30
CA GLN A 233 7.73 -9.53 -7.12
C GLN A 233 7.13 -10.91 -7.37
N SER A 234 7.62 -11.62 -8.40
CA SER A 234 7.14 -12.98 -8.71
C SER A 234 7.47 -13.98 -7.60
N ASP A 235 8.69 -13.91 -7.05
CA ASP A 235 9.14 -14.75 -5.94
C ASP A 235 8.35 -14.46 -4.67
N LEU A 236 8.16 -13.19 -4.32
CA LEU A 236 7.37 -12.79 -3.15
C LEU A 236 5.90 -13.21 -3.26
N ARG A 237 5.30 -13.10 -4.45
CA ARG A 237 3.93 -13.59 -4.70
C ARG A 237 3.84 -15.11 -4.58
N ARG A 238 4.84 -15.84 -5.08
CA ARG A 238 4.93 -17.29 -4.92
C ARG A 238 5.05 -17.66 -3.44
N LEU A 239 5.94 -17.00 -2.69
CA LEU A 239 6.09 -17.19 -1.25
C LEU A 239 4.81 -16.87 -0.48
N ALA A 240 4.10 -15.79 -0.84
CA ALA A 240 2.83 -15.44 -0.22
C ALA A 240 1.75 -16.51 -0.45
N THR A 241 1.73 -17.13 -1.64
CA THR A 241 0.80 -18.22 -1.98
C THR A 241 1.14 -19.51 -1.24
N THR A 242 2.44 -19.83 -1.09
CA THR A 242 2.92 -21.03 -0.37
C THR A 242 2.83 -20.87 1.15
N GLN A 243 3.04 -19.67 1.69
CA GLN A 243 2.91 -19.35 3.13
C GLN A 243 1.46 -19.12 3.57
N ASN A 244 0.50 -19.79 2.93
CA ASN A 244 -0.87 -19.85 3.42
C ASN A 244 -1.00 -20.65 4.75
N ASN A 245 0.11 -21.21 5.26
CA ASN A 245 0.25 -21.56 6.67
C ASN A 245 0.46 -20.28 7.51
N ARG A 246 -0.65 -19.73 7.99
CA ARG A 246 -0.73 -18.69 9.03
C ARG A 246 0.23 -19.00 10.18
N LYS A 247 1.43 -18.42 10.19
CA LYS A 247 2.17 -18.22 11.44
C LYS A 247 1.45 -17.12 12.21
N THR A 248 0.35 -17.48 12.87
CA THR A 248 -0.27 -16.63 13.88
C THR A 248 0.71 -16.55 15.04
N LEU A 249 1.11 -15.33 15.39
CA LEU A 249 1.96 -15.10 16.54
C LEU A 249 1.08 -15.12 17.79
N LEU A 250 1.70 -15.41 18.94
CA LEU A 250 0.98 -15.22 20.19
C LEU A 250 0.72 -13.72 20.34
N PRO A 251 -0.48 -13.30 20.78
CA PRO A 251 -0.77 -11.87 21.01
C PRO A 251 0.25 -11.19 21.93
N LYS A 252 0.87 -11.96 22.84
CA LYS A 252 1.97 -11.51 23.70
C LYS A 252 3.18 -11.04 22.90
N ASP A 253 3.56 -11.72 21.81
CA ASP A 253 4.74 -11.38 21.03
C ASP A 253 4.57 -10.02 20.34
N VAL A 254 3.37 -9.77 19.79
CA VAL A 254 3.04 -8.47 19.20
C VAL A 254 2.95 -7.38 20.27
N TYR A 255 2.42 -7.69 21.45
CA TYR A 255 2.40 -6.76 22.57
C TYR A 255 3.81 -6.35 23.01
N GLU A 256 4.72 -7.31 23.20
CA GLU A 256 6.10 -7.01 23.57
C GLU A 256 6.83 -6.26 22.45
N ALA A 257 6.64 -6.64 21.18
CA ALA A 257 7.21 -5.92 20.05
C ALA A 257 6.68 -4.48 19.91
N LEU A 258 5.44 -4.19 20.35
CA LEU A 258 4.90 -2.83 20.37
C LEU A 258 5.51 -1.97 21.49
N LEU A 259 6.05 -2.58 22.53
CA LEU A 259 6.60 -1.89 23.70
C LEU A 259 8.12 -1.97 23.80
N VAL A 260 8.79 -2.74 22.94
CA VAL A 260 10.25 -2.82 22.88
C VAL A 260 10.84 -1.45 22.51
N ASP A 261 11.99 -1.14 23.09
CA ASP A 261 12.79 -0.01 22.64
C ASP A 261 13.68 -0.44 21.48
N HIS A 262 13.28 -0.15 20.24
CA HIS A 262 14.05 -0.50 19.05
C HIS A 262 15.46 0.12 19.02
N SER A 263 15.73 1.15 19.83
CA SER A 263 17.06 1.77 19.89
C SER A 263 18.08 0.93 20.65
N VAL A 264 17.64 0.03 21.55
CA VAL A 264 18.53 -0.83 22.33
C VAL A 264 18.75 -2.21 21.70
N LEU A 265 17.98 -2.54 20.66
CA LEU A 265 18.18 -3.77 19.89
C LEU A 265 19.57 -3.80 19.23
N ASP A 266 19.98 -5.01 18.86
CA ASP A 266 21.32 -5.32 18.39
C ASP A 266 21.68 -4.61 17.06
N ILE A 267 22.96 -4.70 16.71
CA ILE A 267 23.50 -4.03 15.51
C ILE A 267 22.91 -4.65 14.24
N GLU A 268 22.67 -5.97 14.24
CA GLU A 268 22.11 -6.69 13.10
C GLU A 268 20.66 -6.27 12.84
N PHE A 269 19.82 -6.18 13.87
CA PHE A 269 18.47 -5.61 13.75
C PHE A 269 18.49 -4.19 13.18
N LYS A 270 19.38 -3.33 13.69
CA LYS A 270 19.51 -1.94 13.19
C LYS A 270 19.89 -1.89 11.71
N LYS A 271 20.79 -2.78 11.27
CA LYS A 271 21.20 -2.92 9.87
C LYS A 271 20.03 -3.41 9.01
N GLN A 272 19.28 -4.41 9.47
CA GLN A 272 18.10 -4.93 8.78
C GLN A 272 17.01 -3.88 8.64
N LEU A 273 16.66 -3.18 9.73
CA LEU A 273 15.67 -2.11 9.72
C LEU A 273 16.08 -0.97 8.78
N LYS A 274 17.38 -0.61 8.78
CA LYS A 274 17.92 0.39 7.86
C LYS A 274 17.79 -0.06 6.39
N ALA A 275 18.20 -1.28 6.07
CA ALA A 275 18.06 -1.84 4.71
C ALA A 275 16.59 -1.84 4.27
N TYR A 276 15.67 -2.24 5.15
CA TYR A 276 14.24 -2.24 4.87
C TYR A 276 13.70 -0.84 4.53
N ARG A 277 14.10 0.18 5.30
CA ARG A 277 13.71 1.57 5.03
C ARG A 277 14.20 2.06 3.67
N ILE A 278 15.40 1.66 3.27
CA ILE A 278 15.98 2.00 1.95
C ILE A 278 15.21 1.28 0.85
N ASP A 279 14.96 -0.02 1.01
CA ASP A 279 14.19 -0.80 0.05
C ASP A 279 12.78 -0.23 -0.12
N LEU A 280 12.08 0.18 0.95
CA LEU A 280 10.77 0.83 0.87
C LEU A 280 10.78 2.16 0.11
N ASN A 281 11.91 2.86 0.08
CA ASN A 281 12.08 4.05 -0.73
C ASN A 281 12.29 3.72 -2.21
N LEU A 282 13.10 2.70 -2.51
CA LEU A 282 13.66 2.46 -3.84
C LEU A 282 12.95 1.37 -4.64
N LYS A 283 12.32 0.40 -4.00
CA LYS A 283 11.81 -0.83 -4.62
C LYS A 283 10.32 -0.99 -4.40
N GLN A 284 9.61 -1.43 -5.43
CA GLN A 284 8.19 -1.73 -5.26
C GLN A 284 8.00 -3.08 -4.54
N SER A 285 8.87 -4.06 -4.82
CA SER A 285 8.90 -5.37 -4.17
C SER A 285 9.00 -5.31 -2.64
N ALA A 286 9.57 -4.23 -2.09
CA ALA A 286 9.63 -3.99 -0.64
C ALA A 286 8.26 -3.85 0.03
N TRP A 287 7.24 -3.39 -0.71
CA TRP A 287 5.85 -3.34 -0.21
C TRP A 287 5.20 -4.72 -0.17
N ASP A 288 5.53 -5.60 -1.13
CA ASP A 288 5.10 -6.99 -1.11
C ASP A 288 5.77 -7.73 0.05
N LYS A 289 7.08 -7.48 0.27
CA LYS A 289 7.81 -7.98 1.45
C LYS A 289 7.15 -7.53 2.76
N LEU A 290 6.70 -6.27 2.84
CA LEU A 290 5.99 -5.76 4.02
C LEU A 290 4.65 -6.49 4.24
N HIS A 291 3.95 -6.83 3.16
CA HIS A 291 2.70 -7.57 3.22
C HIS A 291 2.89 -9.00 3.76
N THR A 292 4.06 -9.61 3.54
CA THR A 292 4.40 -10.97 3.99
C THR A 292 5.28 -11.00 5.25
N GLU A 293 5.74 -9.85 5.76
CA GLU A 293 6.65 -9.78 6.91
C GLU A 293 6.09 -10.45 8.16
N SER A 294 6.86 -11.31 8.81
CA SER A 294 6.41 -12.09 9.97
C SER A 294 7.09 -11.67 11.27
N ASN A 295 8.17 -10.90 11.20
CA ASN A 295 8.86 -10.39 12.39
C ASN A 295 8.11 -9.14 12.92
N PRO A 296 7.48 -9.22 14.11
CA PRO A 296 6.73 -8.10 14.66
C PRO A 296 7.66 -6.95 15.11
N GLU A 297 8.91 -7.21 15.49
CA GLU A 297 9.87 -6.17 15.90
C GLU A 297 10.30 -5.31 14.71
N LEU A 298 10.47 -5.91 13.52
CA LEU A 298 10.74 -5.14 12.30
C LEU A 298 9.54 -4.28 11.92
N LEU A 299 8.32 -4.82 12.01
CA LEU A 299 7.08 -4.08 11.75
C LEU A 299 6.91 -2.89 12.70
N THR A 300 7.00 -3.13 14.01
CA THR A 300 6.90 -2.04 15.00
C THR A 300 8.08 -1.08 14.91
N GLY A 301 9.27 -1.56 14.55
CA GLY A 301 10.44 -0.74 14.27
C GLY A 301 10.21 0.22 13.11
N LEU A 302 9.59 -0.24 12.02
CA LEU A 302 9.18 0.61 10.89
C LEU A 302 8.12 1.65 11.31
N LEU A 303 7.11 1.22 12.08
CA LEU A 303 6.04 2.11 12.57
C LEU A 303 6.60 3.25 13.42
N PHE A 304 7.35 2.93 14.48
CA PHE A 304 7.87 3.92 15.40
C PHE A 304 8.97 4.76 14.79
N THR A 305 9.86 4.16 13.98
CA THR A 305 10.88 4.94 13.25
C THR A 305 10.23 5.96 12.31
N TRP A 306 9.11 5.61 11.68
CA TRP A 306 8.41 6.55 10.80
C TRP A 306 7.79 7.71 11.57
N LEU A 307 7.05 7.42 12.66
CA LEU A 307 6.41 8.43 13.50
C LEU A 307 7.43 9.39 14.14
N GLU A 308 8.54 8.84 14.63
CA GLU A 308 9.58 9.57 15.37
C GLU A 308 10.54 10.34 14.46
N HIS A 309 10.55 10.06 13.15
CA HIS A 309 11.38 10.75 12.16
C HIS A 309 10.69 11.98 11.53
N LEU A 310 9.41 12.21 11.83
CA LEU A 310 8.75 13.43 11.37
C LEU A 310 9.52 14.66 11.87
N LYS A 311 9.74 15.66 11.01
CA LYS A 311 10.47 16.88 11.37
C LYS A 311 9.80 17.61 12.54
N THR A 312 8.47 17.59 12.57
CA THR A 312 7.66 18.09 13.66
C THR A 312 6.83 16.95 14.26
N PRO A 313 6.66 16.89 15.58
CA PRO A 313 5.77 15.93 16.22
C PRO A 313 4.33 16.16 15.76
N MET A 314 3.55 15.08 15.66
CA MET A 314 2.11 15.17 15.35
C MET A 314 1.35 15.98 16.40
N LEU A 315 1.74 15.84 17.67
CA LEU A 315 1.23 16.60 18.80
C LEU A 315 2.32 17.56 19.30
N GLY A 316 2.55 18.63 18.53
CA GLY A 316 3.44 19.73 18.90
C GLY A 316 2.90 20.64 20.00
N VAL A 317 3.60 21.74 20.25
CA VAL A 317 3.31 22.66 21.37
C VAL A 317 1.88 23.22 21.32
N ASP A 318 1.42 23.62 20.14
CA ASP A 318 0.07 24.18 19.98
C ASP A 318 -1.01 23.12 20.23
N ALA A 319 -0.84 21.93 19.66
CA ALA A 319 -1.73 20.79 19.88
C ALA A 319 -1.80 20.42 21.37
N LEU A 320 -0.66 20.36 22.06
CA LEU A 320 -0.58 20.10 23.49
C LEU A 320 -1.28 21.18 24.32
N SER A 321 -1.17 22.45 23.91
CA SER A 321 -1.85 23.56 24.60
C SER A 321 -3.37 23.39 24.55
N TYR A 322 -3.94 23.06 23.39
CA TYR A 322 -5.38 22.78 23.26
C TYR A 322 -5.80 21.54 24.07
N ILE A 323 -5.00 20.48 24.05
CA ILE A 323 -5.28 19.24 24.79
C ILE A 323 -5.25 19.48 26.30
N VAL A 324 -4.30 20.26 26.82
CA VAL A 324 -4.22 20.58 28.25
C VAL A 324 -5.44 21.37 28.72
N LEU A 325 -5.97 22.26 27.87
CA LEU A 325 -7.15 23.07 28.20
C LEU A 325 -8.47 22.30 28.13
N ALA A 326 -8.58 21.31 27.24
CA ALA A 326 -9.85 20.64 26.93
C ALA A 326 -9.75 19.11 26.90
N SER A 327 -8.85 18.50 27.70
CA SER A 327 -8.60 17.05 27.73
C SER A 327 -9.85 16.18 27.94
N SER A 328 -10.90 16.75 28.54
CA SER A 328 -12.17 16.06 28.76
C SER A 328 -13.15 16.07 27.60
N LYS A 329 -12.86 16.82 26.54
CA LYS A 329 -13.72 17.00 25.37
C LYS A 329 -12.92 16.66 24.10
N PRO A 330 -12.67 15.37 23.82
CA PRO A 330 -11.77 14.97 22.74
C PRO A 330 -12.20 15.48 21.36
N GLU A 331 -13.49 15.62 21.09
CA GLU A 331 -14.03 16.16 19.84
C GLU A 331 -13.64 17.64 19.64
N VAL A 332 -13.61 18.42 20.72
CA VAL A 332 -13.17 19.83 20.70
C VAL A 332 -11.68 19.92 20.38
N CYS A 333 -10.87 19.05 20.99
CA CYS A 333 -9.44 18.97 20.71
C CYS A 333 -9.20 18.55 19.25
N LEU A 334 -9.85 17.50 18.75
CA LEU A 334 -9.71 17.01 17.37
C LEU A 334 -10.03 18.09 16.33
N ARG A 335 -11.03 18.94 16.58
CA ARG A 335 -11.38 20.05 15.69
C ARG A 335 -10.26 21.09 15.55
N LYS A 336 -9.42 21.23 16.58
CA LYS A 336 -8.27 22.17 16.58
C LYS A 336 -7.00 21.56 15.98
N LEU A 337 -6.95 20.25 15.79
CA LEU A 337 -5.83 19.58 15.15
C LEU A 337 -5.95 19.64 13.63
N ASP A 338 -4.79 19.68 12.97
CA ASP A 338 -4.67 19.53 11.53
C ASP A 338 -5.40 18.28 11.04
N LYS A 339 -5.97 18.36 9.85
CA LYS A 339 -6.73 17.27 9.24
C LYS A 339 -5.93 15.97 9.20
N GLU A 340 -4.70 16.05 8.75
CA GLU A 340 -3.78 14.92 8.65
C GLU A 340 -3.52 14.26 10.01
N VAL A 341 -3.38 15.08 11.07
CA VAL A 341 -3.11 14.62 12.43
C VAL A 341 -4.33 13.92 13.02
N ARG A 342 -5.53 14.53 12.94
CA ARG A 342 -6.75 13.93 13.53
C ARG A 342 -7.08 12.56 12.93
N TYR A 343 -7.00 12.42 11.61
CA TYR A 343 -7.26 11.14 10.93
C TYR A 343 -6.20 10.07 11.26
N THR A 344 -4.92 10.45 11.28
CA THR A 344 -3.84 9.49 11.60
C THR A 344 -3.90 9.04 13.06
N LEU A 345 -4.19 9.97 13.99
CA LEU A 345 -4.34 9.68 15.41
C LEU A 345 -5.55 8.77 15.65
N GLU A 346 -6.71 9.09 15.09
CA GLU A 346 -7.91 8.27 15.22
C GLU A 346 -7.71 6.87 14.64
N TYR A 347 -7.04 6.76 13.47
CA TYR A 347 -6.70 5.45 12.88
C TYR A 347 -5.83 4.60 13.81
N LEU A 348 -4.80 5.19 14.43
CA LEU A 348 -3.92 4.46 15.34
C LEU A 348 -4.65 4.00 16.61
N LEU A 349 -5.61 4.78 17.12
CA LEU A 349 -6.46 4.35 18.24
C LEU A 349 -7.43 3.23 17.83
N ARG A 350 -8.00 3.29 16.61
CA ARG A 350 -8.77 2.18 16.01
C ARG A 350 -7.92 0.94 15.78
N PHE A 351 -6.64 1.09 15.50
CA PHE A 351 -5.71 -0.04 15.45
C PHE A 351 -5.55 -0.67 16.85
N VAL A 352 -5.32 0.13 17.89
CA VAL A 352 -5.18 -0.38 19.27
C VAL A 352 -6.45 -1.08 19.76
N SER A 353 -7.64 -0.58 19.40
CA SER A 353 -8.91 -1.19 19.82
C SER A 353 -9.10 -2.59 19.21
N ARG A 354 -8.53 -2.81 18.02
CA ARG A 354 -8.59 -4.07 17.26
C ARG A 354 -7.56 -5.11 17.70
N LEU A 355 -6.57 -4.76 18.51
CA LEU A 355 -5.62 -5.71 19.09
C LEU A 355 -6.33 -6.58 20.14
N GLN A 356 -6.99 -7.64 19.71
CA GLN A 356 -7.63 -8.63 20.58
C GLN A 356 -6.77 -9.89 20.63
N PRO A 357 -6.58 -10.50 21.82
CA PRO A 357 -7.28 -10.29 23.09
C PRO A 357 -6.57 -9.35 24.10
N PHE A 358 -6.10 -8.15 23.71
CA PHE A 358 -5.39 -7.29 24.66
C PHE A 358 -6.32 -6.74 25.74
N THR A 359 -5.87 -6.78 26.98
CA THR A 359 -6.55 -6.15 28.12
C THR A 359 -6.51 -4.63 28.02
N ARG A 360 -7.39 -3.94 28.76
CA ARG A 360 -7.39 -2.47 28.84
C ARG A 360 -6.06 -1.89 29.32
N VAL A 361 -5.37 -2.58 30.23
CA VAL A 361 -4.04 -2.18 30.73
C VAL A 361 -2.99 -2.29 29.62
N GLN A 362 -3.02 -3.36 28.83
CA GLN A 362 -2.12 -3.53 27.68
C GLN A 362 -2.39 -2.47 26.60
N GLN A 363 -3.66 -2.20 26.30
CA GLN A 363 -4.06 -1.15 25.36
C GLN A 363 -3.57 0.23 25.84
N GLU A 364 -3.72 0.55 27.13
CA GLU A 364 -3.19 1.80 27.71
C GLU A 364 -1.66 1.89 27.57
N ALA A 365 -0.92 0.80 27.81
CA ALA A 365 0.52 0.78 27.64
C ALA A 365 0.94 1.08 26.19
N VAL A 366 0.25 0.49 25.21
CA VAL A 366 0.47 0.78 23.78
C VAL A 366 0.11 2.23 23.44
N MET A 367 -1.00 2.76 23.98
CA MET A 367 -1.36 4.17 23.80
C MET A 367 -0.31 5.11 24.40
N ARG A 368 0.28 4.80 25.56
CA ARG A 368 1.38 5.58 26.14
C ARG A 368 2.62 5.59 25.23
N ARG A 369 2.96 4.43 24.65
CA ARG A 369 4.06 4.33 23.68
C ARG A 369 3.80 5.15 22.42
N LEU A 370 2.56 5.16 21.91
CA LEU A 370 2.14 6.00 20.79
C LEU A 370 2.20 7.50 21.15
N VAL A 371 1.76 7.89 22.34
CA VAL A 371 1.87 9.27 22.83
C VAL A 371 3.33 9.74 22.86
N ALA A 372 4.26 8.88 23.26
CA ALA A 372 5.68 9.19 23.20
C ALA A 372 6.12 9.57 21.78
N SER A 373 5.70 8.79 20.77
CA SER A 373 6.02 9.07 19.37
C SER A 373 5.26 10.28 18.80
N PHE A 374 3.98 10.46 19.16
CA PHE A 374 3.19 11.60 18.71
C PHE A 374 3.73 12.94 19.22
N THR A 375 4.26 12.95 20.43
CA THR A 375 4.83 14.15 21.07
C THR A 375 6.34 14.28 20.87
N GLN A 376 7.00 13.23 20.34
CA GLN A 376 8.46 13.08 20.26
C GLN A 376 9.14 13.39 21.62
N GLN A 377 8.53 12.88 22.69
CA GLN A 377 8.98 13.03 24.07
C GLN A 377 9.02 11.67 24.75
N ALA A 378 9.91 11.51 25.73
CA ALA A 378 10.00 10.27 26.49
C ALA A 378 8.84 10.16 27.49
N VAL A 379 8.15 9.02 27.50
CA VAL A 379 6.99 8.75 28.36
C VAL A 379 7.24 7.48 29.17
N PRO A 380 6.88 7.43 30.47
CA PRO A 380 6.96 6.22 31.26
C PRO A 380 5.94 5.17 30.78
N VAL A 381 6.43 4.00 30.40
CA VAL A 381 5.68 2.81 29.97
C VAL A 381 6.21 1.62 30.76
N ARG A 382 5.36 0.95 31.56
CA ARG A 382 5.75 -0.19 32.42
C ARG A 382 6.96 0.10 33.34
N GLY A 383 7.14 1.36 33.76
CA GLY A 383 8.26 1.78 34.62
C GLY A 383 9.52 2.23 33.87
N THR A 384 9.57 2.07 32.55
CA THR A 384 10.71 2.49 31.70
C THR A 384 10.35 3.72 30.88
N LEU A 385 11.29 4.66 30.69
CA LEU A 385 11.08 5.80 29.80
C LEU A 385 11.32 5.38 28.36
N LEU A 386 10.30 5.50 27.50
CA LEU A 386 10.38 5.15 26.09
C LEU A 386 10.04 6.34 25.19
N PRO A 387 10.70 6.50 24.02
CA PRO A 387 11.93 5.79 23.62
C PRO A 387 13.17 6.35 24.35
N ALA A 388 14.07 5.49 24.82
CA ALA A 388 15.25 5.90 25.60
C ALA A 388 16.40 6.42 24.71
N GLY A 389 16.71 5.73 23.60
CA GLY A 389 17.88 6.03 22.76
C GLY A 389 17.73 7.19 21.77
N LYS A 390 16.73 8.07 21.94
CA LYS A 390 16.46 9.20 21.03
C LYS A 390 16.88 10.57 21.57
N GLY A 391 17.30 10.66 22.84
CA GLY A 391 17.65 11.93 23.48
C GLY A 391 16.46 12.87 23.66
N TYR A 392 15.23 12.33 23.68
CA TYR A 392 14.02 13.11 23.88
C TYR A 392 13.88 13.57 25.33
N ASN A 393 13.38 14.80 25.50
CA ASN A 393 12.99 15.28 26.82
C ASN A 393 11.81 14.47 27.35
N LYS A 394 11.80 14.25 28.67
CA LYS A 394 10.66 13.61 29.35
C LYS A 394 9.44 14.52 29.29
N LEU A 395 8.29 13.97 28.87
CA LEU A 395 7.02 14.69 28.92
C LEU A 395 6.64 14.98 30.38
N ARG A 396 6.35 16.25 30.68
CA ARG A 396 6.00 16.68 32.05
C ARG A 396 4.77 15.94 32.56
N GLU A 397 4.79 15.52 33.82
CA GLU A 397 3.75 14.65 34.40
C GLU A 397 2.33 15.24 34.29
N GLY A 398 2.16 16.53 34.55
CA GLY A 398 0.87 17.21 34.40
C GLY A 398 0.36 17.22 32.96
N THR A 399 1.25 17.44 31.99
CA THR A 399 0.92 17.40 30.56
C THR A 399 0.61 15.98 30.12
N LEU A 400 1.43 15.00 30.51
CA LEU A 400 1.21 13.59 30.23
C LEU A 400 -0.17 13.13 30.72
N ARG A 401 -0.54 13.50 31.95
CA ARG A 401 -1.87 13.17 32.51
C ARG A 401 -3.00 13.71 31.63
N LYS A 402 -2.89 14.95 31.15
CA LYS A 402 -3.89 15.58 30.30
C LYS A 402 -3.94 14.98 28.90
N VAL A 403 -2.79 14.63 28.33
CA VAL A 403 -2.72 13.95 27.02
C VAL A 403 -3.30 12.54 27.12
N MET A 404 -2.98 11.78 28.17
CA MET A 404 -3.56 10.45 28.39
C MET A 404 -5.07 10.54 28.66
N GLU A 405 -5.55 11.52 29.42
CA GLU A 405 -6.99 11.76 29.60
C GLU A 405 -7.71 11.97 28.26
N PHE A 406 -7.12 12.79 27.37
CA PHE A 406 -7.62 13.01 26.01
C PHE A 406 -7.61 11.73 25.16
N VAL A 407 -6.46 11.04 25.11
CA VAL A 407 -6.29 9.83 24.29
C VAL A 407 -7.20 8.70 24.75
N THR A 408 -7.32 8.46 26.06
CA THR A 408 -8.20 7.42 26.61
C THR A 408 -9.66 7.72 26.33
N ARG A 409 -10.12 8.97 26.49
CA ARG A 409 -11.51 9.33 26.15
C ARG A 409 -11.79 9.17 24.66
N LEU A 410 -10.86 9.58 23.80
CA LEU A 410 -11.01 9.39 22.36
C LEU A 410 -11.04 7.89 21.99
N PHE A 411 -10.19 7.09 22.63
CA PHE A 411 -10.18 5.64 22.47
C PHE A 411 -11.52 5.03 22.87
N ASP A 412 -12.12 5.46 23.98
CA ASP A 412 -13.42 4.95 24.43
C ASP A 412 -14.55 5.29 23.46
N LEU A 413 -14.58 6.49 22.88
CA LEU A 413 -15.54 6.86 21.84
C LEU A 413 -15.43 5.94 20.62
N VAL A 414 -14.19 5.77 20.13
CA VAL A 414 -13.87 4.88 19.01
C VAL A 414 -14.25 3.42 19.31
N TYR A 415 -13.96 2.96 20.52
CA TYR A 415 -14.24 1.59 20.96
C TYR A 415 -15.75 1.33 21.08
N LEU A 416 -16.53 2.31 21.55
CA LEU A 416 -17.98 2.21 21.66
C LEU A 416 -18.67 2.19 20.30
N GLU A 417 -18.26 3.04 19.36
CA GLU A 417 -18.73 2.99 17.96
C GLU A 417 -18.46 1.61 17.32
N SER A 418 -17.30 1.03 17.62
CA SER A 418 -16.92 -0.30 17.12
C SER A 418 -17.85 -1.41 17.63
N ARG A 419 -18.57 -1.19 18.74
CA ARG A 419 -19.51 -2.16 19.35
C ARG A 419 -20.98 -1.85 19.04
N SER A 420 -21.37 -0.59 18.90
CA SER A 420 -22.76 -0.19 18.62
C SER A 420 -23.22 -0.60 17.22
N GLY A 421 -22.31 -0.70 16.26
CA GLY A 421 -22.62 -1.26 14.93
C GLY A 421 -22.86 -2.78 14.90
N SER A 422 -22.66 -3.49 16.02
CA SER A 422 -23.12 -4.89 16.20
C SER A 422 -24.53 -5.00 16.81
N ALA A 423 -25.14 -3.88 17.25
CA ALA A 423 -26.39 -3.90 18.02
C ALA A 423 -27.57 -3.13 17.39
N VAL A 424 -27.38 -2.46 16.24
CA VAL A 424 -28.46 -1.72 15.57
C VAL A 424 -28.90 -2.48 14.31
N SER A 425 -29.67 -3.54 14.51
CA SER A 425 -30.53 -4.10 13.47
C SER A 425 -31.82 -4.68 14.04
N VAL A 426 -32.44 -4.01 15.03
CA VAL A 426 -33.84 -4.30 15.40
C VAL A 426 -34.52 -2.98 15.79
N THR A 427 -35.64 -2.71 15.13
CA THR A 427 -36.68 -1.70 15.42
C THR A 427 -36.34 -0.21 15.25
N SER A 428 -36.79 0.39 14.16
CA SER A 428 -38.03 1.21 14.16
C SER A 428 -38.22 1.89 12.79
N GLY A 429 -39.39 1.66 12.20
CA GLY A 429 -39.85 2.38 11.02
C GLY A 429 -40.62 3.65 11.40
N SER A 430 -40.51 4.67 10.55
CA SER A 430 -41.59 5.57 10.12
C SER A 430 -41.05 6.37 8.93
N SER A 431 -41.48 6.04 7.72
CA SER A 431 -42.52 6.77 6.97
C SER A 431 -42.21 8.25 6.74
N THR A 432 -41.64 8.56 5.58
CA THR A 432 -42.07 9.72 4.76
C THR A 432 -41.68 9.49 3.30
N THR A 433 -42.55 9.97 2.43
CA THR A 433 -42.80 9.58 1.04
C THR A 433 -41.99 10.38 0.01
N ASN A 434 -41.71 9.72 -1.13
CA ASN A 434 -41.55 10.23 -2.50
C ASN A 434 -40.54 11.34 -2.81
N THR A 435 -39.54 10.99 -3.65
CA THR A 435 -39.63 11.29 -5.09
C THR A 435 -38.62 10.45 -5.89
N ASP A 436 -39.15 9.74 -6.88
CA ASP A 436 -38.48 8.90 -7.87
C ASP A 436 -37.63 9.74 -8.84
N TYR A 437 -36.37 9.35 -9.05
CA TYR A 437 -35.60 9.71 -10.24
C TYR A 437 -34.91 8.45 -10.76
N THR A 438 -35.65 7.67 -11.56
CA THR A 438 -35.14 6.52 -12.30
C THR A 438 -34.48 7.00 -13.59
N ALA A 439 -33.15 7.11 -13.59
CA ALA A 439 -32.37 7.20 -14.83
C ALA A 439 -31.79 5.80 -15.15
N ARG A 440 -32.36 5.19 -16.18
CA ARG A 440 -31.98 3.91 -16.79
C ARG A 440 -30.53 3.94 -17.27
N VAL A 441 -29.74 2.92 -16.92
CA VAL A 441 -28.50 2.58 -17.61
C VAL A 441 -28.72 1.26 -18.33
N THR A 442 -28.70 1.33 -19.66
CA THR A 442 -28.70 0.20 -20.59
C THR A 442 -27.30 -0.42 -20.65
N PRO A 443 -27.12 -1.75 -20.57
CA PRO A 443 -25.82 -2.39 -20.84
C PRO A 443 -25.60 -2.54 -22.36
N PRO A 444 -24.37 -2.31 -22.89
CA PRO A 444 -24.11 -2.49 -24.32
C PRO A 444 -23.75 -3.94 -24.68
N GLY A 445 -24.48 -4.49 -25.66
CA GLY A 445 -23.89 -5.10 -26.86
C GLY A 445 -23.57 -6.59 -26.83
N GLN A 446 -24.59 -7.43 -27.00
CA GLN A 446 -24.45 -8.73 -27.66
C GLN A 446 -24.31 -8.53 -29.18
N VAL A 447 -23.48 -9.38 -29.79
CA VAL A 447 -23.15 -9.44 -31.22
C VAL A 447 -24.40 -9.78 -32.05
N LEU A 448 -24.74 -8.93 -33.01
CA LEU A 448 -25.78 -9.16 -34.02
C LEU A 448 -25.19 -9.87 -35.24
N THR A 449 -25.67 -11.09 -35.52
CA THR A 449 -25.54 -11.75 -36.84
C THR A 449 -26.75 -11.40 -37.73
N PRO A 450 -26.60 -11.34 -39.06
CA PRO A 450 -27.66 -10.90 -39.97
C PRO A 450 -28.73 -11.99 -40.22
N PRO A 451 -29.95 -11.61 -40.66
CA PRO A 451 -31.09 -12.52 -40.78
C PRO A 451 -31.08 -13.30 -42.11
N PRO A 452 -31.70 -14.50 -42.17
CA PRO A 452 -31.91 -15.22 -43.42
C PRO A 452 -33.19 -14.79 -44.13
N ALA A 453 -33.18 -14.95 -45.46
CA ALA A 453 -34.32 -14.76 -46.35
C ALA A 453 -35.22 -16.01 -46.39
N ASP A 454 -36.49 -15.79 -46.76
CA ASP A 454 -37.60 -16.72 -46.65
C ASP A 454 -37.88 -17.53 -47.93
N GLU A 455 -38.51 -18.69 -47.71
CA GLU A 455 -39.30 -19.60 -48.57
C GLU A 455 -38.69 -20.35 -49.79
N GLY A 456 -38.95 -21.67 -49.82
CA GLY A 456 -38.78 -22.55 -50.98
C GLY A 456 -38.80 -24.06 -50.70
N ASP A 457 -40.00 -24.57 -50.41
CA ASP A 457 -40.63 -25.89 -50.65
C ASP A 457 -39.86 -27.20 -50.99
N GLU A 458 -40.53 -28.30 -50.62
CA GLU A 458 -40.45 -29.71 -51.07
C GLU A 458 -39.42 -30.71 -50.47
N GLY A 459 -39.96 -31.79 -49.86
CA GLY A 459 -39.62 -33.15 -50.32
C GLY A 459 -38.95 -34.16 -49.36
N ILE A 460 -39.78 -34.97 -48.66
CA ILE A 460 -39.80 -36.45 -48.77
C ILE A 460 -38.63 -37.32 -48.17
N THR A 461 -38.96 -37.99 -47.05
CA THR A 461 -38.75 -39.41 -46.66
C THR A 461 -37.43 -40.02 -46.10
N HIS A 462 -37.63 -40.71 -44.96
CA HIS A 462 -37.18 -42.06 -44.53
C HIS A 462 -35.69 -42.46 -44.35
N HIS A 463 -35.41 -42.91 -43.11
CA HIS A 463 -34.74 -44.15 -42.63
C HIS A 463 -33.69 -43.87 -41.51
N HIS A 464 -33.83 -44.33 -40.26
CA HIS A 464 -33.78 -45.69 -39.64
C HIS A 464 -32.36 -46.23 -39.33
N LEU A 465 -32.26 -46.87 -38.14
CA LEU A 465 -31.14 -47.62 -37.50
C LEU A 465 -30.01 -46.82 -36.83
N HIS A 466 -29.65 -46.93 -35.53
CA HIS A 466 -29.61 -47.99 -34.49
C HIS A 466 -28.38 -48.92 -34.56
N HIS A 467 -27.43 -48.76 -33.63
CA HIS A 467 -26.66 -49.80 -32.88
C HIS A 467 -25.62 -49.10 -31.97
N HIS A 468 -25.64 -49.21 -30.63
CA HIS A 468 -25.23 -50.29 -29.71
C HIS A 468 -23.73 -50.68 -29.77
N HIS A 469 -23.00 -50.46 -28.66
CA HIS A 469 -22.36 -51.48 -27.76
C HIS A 469 -20.83 -51.44 -27.94
N HIS A 470 -19.92 -51.75 -27.01
CA HIS A 470 -19.86 -52.06 -25.58
C HIS A 470 -18.34 -52.23 -25.25
N HIS A 471 -17.89 -51.95 -24.02
CA HIS A 471 -16.81 -52.66 -23.26
C HIS A 471 -15.36 -52.66 -23.85
N HIS A 472 -14.24 -52.84 -23.11
CA HIS A 472 -13.91 -53.28 -21.75
C HIS A 472 -12.39 -53.08 -21.48
N HIS A 473 -12.00 -53.01 -20.19
CA HIS A 473 -10.76 -53.56 -19.54
C HIS A 473 -9.37 -52.99 -19.93
N ARG A 474 -8.31 -52.99 -19.10
CA ARG A 474 -7.88 -53.67 -17.84
C ARG A 474 -6.64 -52.89 -17.30
N GLU A 475 -6.42 -52.66 -15.99
CA GLU A 475 -5.55 -53.40 -15.00
C GLU A 475 -4.16 -53.81 -15.54
N GLU A 476 -3.00 -53.67 -14.86
CA GLU A 476 -2.48 -54.30 -13.61
C GLU A 476 -1.10 -53.61 -13.24
N GLU A 477 -0.78 -53.33 -11.95
CA GLU A 477 0.16 -54.01 -10.99
C GLU A 477 1.57 -53.34 -10.91
N GLU A 478 2.12 -52.89 -9.76
CA GLU A 478 2.78 -53.58 -8.58
C GLU A 478 4.21 -54.08 -8.92
N GLU A 479 5.33 -53.75 -8.24
CA GLU A 479 5.88 -54.16 -6.92
C GLU A 479 7.27 -53.45 -6.67
N VAL A 480 7.68 -53.02 -5.45
CA VAL A 480 8.61 -53.63 -4.42
C VAL A 480 10.11 -53.65 -4.85
N GLU A 481 11.15 -53.20 -4.10
CA GLU A 481 11.72 -53.73 -2.82
C GLU A 481 12.89 -52.85 -2.24
N GLU A 482 13.40 -53.27 -1.07
CA GLU A 482 14.34 -52.78 -0.01
C GLU A 482 15.80 -52.47 -0.48
N ASP A 483 16.86 -52.11 0.28
CA ASP A 483 17.33 -52.16 1.70
C ASP A 483 18.59 -51.22 1.74
N GLY A 484 19.02 -50.50 2.79
CA GLY A 484 19.71 -50.97 4.00
C GLY A 484 20.98 -50.13 4.28
N GLY A 485 21.44 -50.03 5.54
CA GLY A 485 22.82 -49.66 5.89
C GLY A 485 23.04 -48.54 6.92
N GLU A 486 23.15 -48.95 8.20
CA GLU A 486 23.75 -48.20 9.32
C GLU A 486 25.30 -48.15 9.22
N GLU A 487 25.94 -47.14 9.79
CA GLU A 487 27.29 -47.26 10.39
C GLU A 487 27.57 -46.05 11.33
N GLU A 488 27.68 -46.35 12.64
CA GLU A 488 28.33 -45.56 13.69
C GLU A 488 29.81 -45.96 13.78
N GLU A 489 30.72 -45.00 14.03
CA GLU A 489 31.94 -45.09 14.89
C GLU A 489 32.64 -43.70 14.84
N VAL A 490 32.75 -42.92 15.93
CA VAL A 490 33.63 -42.98 17.12
C VAL A 490 34.98 -42.26 16.94
N GLU A 491 35.17 -41.29 17.85
CA GLU A 491 36.38 -40.69 18.49
C GLU A 491 37.65 -40.28 17.70
N GLU A 492 38.06 -39.03 17.96
CA GLU A 492 39.36 -38.55 18.50
C GLU A 492 39.49 -37.06 18.10
N GLY A 493 39.69 -36.06 18.96
CA GLY A 493 40.37 -36.03 20.24
C GLY A 493 41.78 -35.48 20.05
N GLU A 494 41.96 -34.16 19.87
CA GLU A 494 43.22 -33.48 20.18
C GLU A 494 43.02 -31.95 20.23
N GLY A 495 43.39 -31.35 21.36
CA GLY A 495 43.46 -29.92 21.54
C GLY A 495 44.88 -29.41 21.27
N GLU A 496 45.02 -28.13 20.99
CA GLU A 496 46.21 -27.38 21.40
C GLU A 496 45.89 -25.89 21.53
N GLU A 497 46.21 -25.41 22.73
CA GLU A 497 46.48 -24.04 23.15
C GLU A 497 47.60 -23.46 22.22
N ILE A 498 47.76 -22.16 21.96
CA ILE A 498 48.57 -21.20 22.73
C ILE A 498 48.59 -19.88 21.91
N ALA A 499 48.64 -18.75 22.64
CA ALA A 499 49.10 -17.38 22.31
C ALA A 499 48.04 -16.29 22.10
#